data_AF-A0A5K3F991-F1
#
_entry.id   AF-A0A5K3F991-F1
#
_cell.length_a   1.000
_cell.length_b   1.000
_cell.length_c   1.000
_cell.angle_alpha   90.00
_cell.angle_beta   90.00
_cell.angle_gamma   90.00
#
_symmetry.space_group_name_H-M   'P 1'
#
loop_
_entity.id
_entity.type
_entity.pdbx_description
1 polymer ?
#
loop_
_entity_poly.entity_id
_entity_poly.type
_entity_poly.pdbx_seq_one_letter_code
_entity_poly.pdbx_strand_id
1 'polypeptide(L)'
;MRMAGVLLENVANKLRQVNSEICAGFEEMQAKCRTVPQSSEELVELSAYMEEARCQGMVRMEQKIQWTREYLTYLLDVYEFTPEDIHINGQVITWKARINPEFDANDKLQEKMHAVNEKRISKKRDQLASDLKRLRNRVDEFNDYGEVNLEMVTQYVNDVRVVYKRIAEAESVREWINKEEKLYQIPFSPFSDIEDIKALLDPFHRLFTTIVRYYKSERRWMYGEFDKLDAEAVESEVEETWREMFRLQKVFDSRLKKMRMEADEKNRERKERQRRRATAEKGEADDEDDDEITEVKPPAAIDTVAFMLERLRKFKEIVPIIRILCNPGIRQRHWDAMSEIANRDLTPDSGTSLSKMLQLNLTPYMEQFETISVGASKEHTLEVNLIKMRDDWADVCLTLIPYREAGFSILS
;
A
#
# COMPACT_ATOMS: atom_id res chain seq x y z
N MET A 1 -62.23 -33.01 -49.39
CA MET A 1 -60.81 -33.46 -49.41
C MET A 1 -59.79 -32.33 -49.27
N ARG A 2 -59.90 -31.18 -49.95
CA ARG A 2 -58.89 -30.09 -49.85
C ARG A 2 -58.70 -29.46 -48.45
N MET A 3 -59.77 -29.21 -47.68
CA MET A 3 -59.62 -28.62 -46.33
C MET A 3 -58.96 -29.57 -45.31
N ALA A 4 -59.26 -30.87 -45.37
CA ALA A 4 -58.68 -31.84 -44.45
C ALA A 4 -57.16 -31.98 -44.64
N GLY A 5 -56.69 -32.01 -45.90
CA GLY A 5 -55.25 -32.02 -46.20
C GLY A 5 -54.52 -30.75 -45.77
N VAL A 6 -55.14 -29.56 -45.94
CA VAL A 6 -54.55 -28.29 -45.48
C VAL A 6 -54.49 -28.21 -43.95
N LEU A 7 -55.50 -28.72 -43.24
CA LEU A 7 -55.49 -28.80 -41.78
C LEU A 7 -54.42 -29.77 -41.27
N LEU A 8 -54.29 -30.96 -41.88
CA LEU A 8 -53.24 -31.92 -41.54
C LEU A 8 -51.83 -31.35 -41.78
N GLU A 9 -51.62 -30.65 -42.89
CA GLU A 9 -50.34 -30.01 -43.20
C GLU A 9 -49.99 -28.90 -42.20
N ASN A 10 -50.97 -28.09 -41.78
CA ASN A 10 -50.75 -27.07 -40.74
C ASN A 10 -50.38 -27.70 -39.38
N VAL A 11 -51.01 -28.82 -39.03
CA VAL A 11 -50.74 -29.56 -37.80
C VAL A 11 -49.35 -30.22 -37.86
N ALA A 12 -48.98 -30.81 -38.99
CA ALA A 12 -47.64 -31.35 -39.23
C ALA A 12 -46.56 -30.25 -39.19
N ASN A 13 -46.82 -29.07 -39.77
CA ASN A 13 -45.92 -27.93 -39.68
C ASN A 13 -45.75 -27.43 -38.25
N LYS A 14 -46.81 -27.48 -37.43
CA LYS A 14 -46.68 -27.14 -36.00
C LYS A 14 -45.82 -28.14 -35.25
N LEU A 15 -45.96 -29.44 -35.54
CA LEU A 15 -45.10 -30.48 -34.99
C LEU A 15 -43.64 -30.29 -35.40
N ARG A 16 -43.36 -30.03 -36.69
CA ARG A 16 -42.01 -29.72 -37.20
C ARG A 16 -41.39 -28.53 -36.47
N GLN A 17 -42.15 -27.46 -36.29
CA GLN A 17 -41.69 -26.27 -35.57
C GLN A 17 -41.32 -26.61 -34.13
N VAL A 18 -42.23 -27.26 -33.38
CA VAL A 18 -41.99 -27.63 -31.98
C VAL A 18 -40.79 -28.56 -31.84
N ASN A 19 -40.65 -29.53 -32.75
CA ASN A 19 -39.50 -30.42 -32.74
C ASN A 19 -38.18 -29.70 -33.01
N SER A 20 -38.17 -28.76 -33.96
CA SER A 20 -36.99 -27.93 -34.23
C SER A 20 -36.62 -27.09 -33.01
N GLU A 21 -37.60 -26.54 -32.30
CA GLU A 21 -37.39 -25.78 -31.05
C GLU A 21 -36.83 -26.67 -29.93
N ILE A 22 -37.31 -27.91 -29.80
CA ILE A 22 -36.80 -28.89 -28.82
C ILE A 22 -35.35 -29.25 -29.15
N CYS A 23 -35.05 -29.62 -30.39
CA CYS A 23 -33.69 -29.94 -30.83
C CYS A 23 -32.74 -28.77 -30.58
N ALA A 24 -33.11 -27.56 -31.00
CA ALA A 24 -32.29 -26.36 -30.79
C ALA A 24 -32.01 -26.10 -29.29
N GLY A 25 -33.01 -26.30 -28.42
CA GLY A 25 -32.85 -26.14 -26.98
C GLY A 25 -31.90 -27.18 -26.36
N PHE A 26 -31.99 -28.45 -26.77
CA PHE A 26 -31.04 -29.49 -26.31
C PHE A 26 -29.63 -29.29 -26.88
N GLU A 27 -29.52 -28.83 -28.12
CA GLU A 27 -28.23 -28.48 -28.75
C GLU A 27 -27.55 -27.32 -28.01
N GLU A 28 -28.31 -26.30 -27.59
CA GLU A 28 -27.78 -25.21 -26.76
C GLU A 28 -27.29 -25.73 -25.40
N MET A 29 -28.08 -26.57 -24.72
CA MET A 29 -27.67 -27.20 -23.46
C MET A 29 -26.41 -28.05 -23.66
N GLN A 30 -26.36 -28.87 -24.71
CA GLN A 30 -25.21 -29.70 -25.04
C GLN A 30 -23.96 -28.85 -25.34
N ALA A 31 -24.12 -27.75 -26.09
CA ALA A 31 -23.02 -26.84 -26.37
C ALA A 31 -22.47 -26.24 -25.07
N LYS A 32 -23.35 -25.81 -24.15
CA LYS A 32 -22.96 -25.33 -22.82
C LYS A 32 -22.35 -26.42 -21.93
N CYS A 33 -22.77 -27.68 -22.01
CA CYS A 33 -22.13 -28.78 -21.28
C CYS A 33 -20.67 -29.00 -21.70
N ARG A 34 -20.36 -28.68 -22.95
CA ARG A 34 -19.03 -28.88 -23.54
C ARG A 34 -18.11 -27.66 -23.41
N THR A 35 -18.58 -26.55 -22.85
CA THR A 35 -17.70 -25.41 -22.58
C THR A 35 -16.74 -25.76 -21.44
N VAL A 36 -15.49 -25.32 -21.57
CA VAL A 36 -14.46 -25.49 -20.55
C VAL A 36 -14.21 -24.13 -19.91
N PRO A 37 -14.64 -23.93 -18.64
CA PRO A 37 -14.42 -22.67 -17.93
C PRO A 37 -12.94 -22.32 -17.83
N GLN A 38 -12.60 -21.05 -18.08
CA GLN A 38 -11.23 -20.52 -17.97
C GLN A 38 -10.97 -19.84 -16.62
N SER A 39 -12.03 -19.47 -15.90
CA SER A 39 -11.94 -18.81 -14.60
C SER A 39 -12.79 -19.52 -13.53
N SER A 40 -12.49 -19.25 -12.25
CA SER A 40 -13.30 -19.73 -11.13
C SER A 40 -14.71 -19.15 -11.15
N GLU A 41 -14.87 -17.92 -11.65
CA GLU A 41 -16.17 -17.26 -11.82
C GLU A 41 -17.01 -17.96 -12.90
N GLU A 42 -16.43 -18.20 -14.07
CA GLU A 42 -17.09 -18.95 -15.16
C GLU A 42 -17.46 -20.38 -14.74
N LEU A 43 -16.64 -21.00 -13.88
CA LEU A 43 -16.95 -22.34 -13.35
C LEU A 43 -18.18 -22.30 -12.45
N VAL A 44 -18.28 -21.35 -11.53
CA VAL A 44 -19.44 -21.19 -10.64
C VAL A 44 -20.70 -20.85 -11.43
N GLU A 45 -20.59 -19.98 -12.44
CA GLU A 45 -21.71 -19.67 -13.35
C GLU A 45 -22.16 -20.90 -14.15
N LEU A 46 -21.21 -21.68 -14.68
CA LEU A 46 -21.51 -22.92 -15.38
C LEU A 46 -22.19 -23.93 -14.45
N SER A 47 -21.72 -24.08 -13.20
CA SER A 47 -22.35 -24.94 -12.20
C SER A 47 -23.79 -24.53 -11.93
N ALA A 48 -24.05 -23.24 -11.70
CA ALA A 48 -25.41 -22.73 -11.47
C ALA A 48 -26.33 -22.96 -12.68
N TYR A 49 -25.83 -22.74 -13.91
CA TYR A 49 -26.58 -23.04 -15.13
C TYR A 49 -26.87 -24.54 -15.26
N MET A 50 -25.89 -25.42 -14.97
CA MET A 50 -26.08 -26.86 -15.06
C MET A 50 -27.10 -27.39 -14.06
N GLU A 51 -27.15 -26.81 -12.86
CA GLU A 51 -28.16 -27.13 -11.85
C GLU A 51 -29.57 -26.72 -12.32
N GLU A 52 -29.72 -25.53 -12.90
CA GLU A 52 -30.98 -25.06 -13.49
C GLU A 52 -31.42 -25.92 -14.68
N ALA A 53 -30.50 -26.20 -15.61
CA ALA A 53 -30.76 -26.95 -16.83
C ALA A 53 -31.20 -28.39 -16.51
N ARG A 54 -30.59 -29.04 -15.50
CA ARG A 54 -30.96 -30.39 -15.07
C ARG A 54 -32.25 -30.46 -14.28
N CYS A 55 -32.51 -29.48 -13.43
CA CYS A 55 -33.70 -29.48 -12.61
C CYS A 55 -34.90 -28.98 -13.40
N GLN A 56 -34.90 -27.70 -13.78
CA GLN A 56 -36.05 -27.08 -14.41
C GLN A 56 -36.04 -27.23 -15.94
N GLY A 57 -34.87 -27.13 -16.56
CA GLY A 57 -34.72 -27.25 -18.01
C GLY A 57 -35.18 -28.60 -18.54
N MET A 58 -34.71 -29.70 -17.93
CA MET A 58 -35.09 -31.07 -18.31
C MET A 58 -36.58 -31.34 -18.10
N VAL A 59 -37.18 -30.85 -17.01
CA VAL A 59 -38.63 -31.00 -16.77
C VAL A 59 -39.43 -30.32 -17.89
N ARG A 60 -39.05 -29.09 -18.28
CA ARG A 60 -39.71 -28.37 -19.39
C ARG A 60 -39.54 -29.09 -20.72
N MET A 61 -38.35 -29.62 -21.01
CA MET A 61 -38.11 -30.34 -22.26
C MET A 61 -38.82 -31.69 -22.31
N GLU A 62 -38.90 -32.42 -21.19
CA GLU A 62 -39.65 -33.68 -21.10
C GLU A 62 -41.14 -33.46 -21.38
N GLN A 63 -41.73 -32.39 -20.83
CA GLN A 63 -43.13 -32.03 -21.10
C GLN A 63 -43.36 -31.76 -22.60
N LYS A 64 -42.43 -31.07 -23.26
CA LYS A 64 -42.51 -30.82 -24.72
C LYS A 64 -42.34 -32.11 -25.54
N ILE A 65 -41.42 -33.01 -25.15
CA ILE A 65 -41.26 -34.32 -25.78
C ILE A 65 -42.52 -35.16 -25.60
N GLN A 66 -43.14 -35.13 -24.42
CA GLN A 66 -44.38 -35.86 -24.14
C GLN A 66 -45.53 -35.36 -25.02
N TRP A 67 -45.68 -34.03 -25.13
CA TRP A 67 -46.64 -33.43 -26.06
C TRP A 67 -46.39 -33.91 -27.50
N THR A 68 -45.15 -33.88 -27.94
CA THR A 68 -44.73 -34.34 -29.27
C THR A 68 -45.09 -35.79 -29.51
N ARG A 69 -44.86 -36.67 -28.54
CA ARG A 69 -45.19 -38.11 -28.62
C ARG A 69 -46.69 -38.35 -28.76
N GLU A 70 -47.49 -37.67 -27.96
CA GLU A 70 -48.96 -37.75 -28.03
C GLU A 70 -49.47 -37.26 -29.39
N TYR A 71 -48.92 -36.15 -29.87
CA TYR A 71 -49.28 -35.58 -31.17
C TYR A 71 -48.85 -36.46 -32.35
N LEU A 72 -47.66 -37.05 -32.28
CA LEU A 72 -47.14 -37.97 -33.29
C LEU A 72 -47.99 -39.24 -33.37
N THR A 73 -48.41 -39.78 -32.22
CA THR A 73 -49.27 -40.98 -32.15
C THR A 73 -50.57 -40.77 -32.92
N TYR A 74 -51.17 -39.58 -32.83
CA TYR A 74 -52.36 -39.23 -33.61
C TYR A 74 -52.06 -39.12 -35.11
N LEU A 75 -50.97 -38.45 -35.49
CA LEU A 75 -50.65 -38.18 -36.89
C LEU A 75 -50.16 -39.41 -37.67
N LEU A 76 -49.58 -40.42 -37.01
CA LEU A 76 -49.08 -41.63 -37.67
C LEU A 76 -50.16 -42.39 -38.46
N ASP A 77 -51.42 -42.31 -38.03
CA ASP A 77 -52.54 -43.00 -38.69
C ASP A 77 -53.17 -42.19 -39.84
N VAL A 78 -52.88 -40.88 -39.92
CA VAL A 78 -53.64 -39.94 -40.77
C VAL A 78 -52.77 -39.04 -41.66
N TYR A 79 -51.45 -39.05 -41.49
CA TYR A 79 -50.50 -38.18 -42.22
C TYR A 79 -49.31 -38.97 -42.76
N GLU A 80 -48.94 -38.72 -44.02
CA GLU A 80 -47.75 -39.30 -44.64
C GLU A 80 -46.52 -38.43 -44.31
N PHE A 81 -45.66 -38.94 -43.44
CA PHE A 81 -44.44 -38.23 -43.04
C PHE A 81 -43.34 -38.32 -44.09
N THR A 82 -42.63 -37.21 -44.28
CA THR A 82 -41.40 -37.19 -45.06
C THR A 82 -40.26 -37.90 -44.31
N PRO A 83 -39.22 -38.39 -45.01
CA PRO A 83 -38.02 -38.93 -44.36
C PRO A 83 -37.39 -37.94 -43.35
N GLU A 84 -37.39 -36.65 -43.67
CA GLU A 84 -36.92 -35.57 -42.80
C GLU A 84 -37.74 -35.45 -41.51
N ASP A 85 -39.06 -35.59 -41.60
CA ASP A 85 -39.95 -35.58 -40.42
C ASP A 85 -39.65 -36.75 -39.49
N ILE A 86 -39.56 -37.95 -40.06
CA ILE A 86 -39.25 -39.18 -39.32
C ILE A 86 -37.89 -39.03 -38.60
N HIS A 87 -36.91 -38.43 -39.28
CA HIS A 87 -35.60 -38.18 -38.72
C HIS A 87 -35.66 -37.23 -37.51
N ILE A 88 -36.31 -36.07 -37.65
CA ILE A 88 -36.43 -35.08 -36.58
C ILE A 88 -37.23 -35.66 -35.38
N ASN A 89 -38.33 -36.36 -35.64
CA ASN A 89 -39.11 -37.05 -34.61
C ASN A 89 -38.25 -38.05 -33.82
N GLY A 90 -37.44 -38.85 -34.53
CA GLY A 90 -36.49 -39.78 -33.93
C GLY A 90 -35.43 -39.08 -33.08
N GLN A 91 -34.92 -37.93 -33.52
CA GLN A 91 -33.99 -37.11 -32.74
C GLN A 91 -34.63 -36.61 -31.44
N VAL A 92 -35.83 -35.98 -31.52
CA VAL A 92 -36.56 -35.45 -30.35
C VAL A 92 -36.76 -36.51 -29.26
N ILE A 93 -37.18 -37.71 -29.64
CA ILE A 93 -37.47 -38.78 -28.68
C ILE A 93 -36.19 -39.36 -28.06
N THR A 94 -35.06 -39.31 -28.76
CA THR A 94 -33.78 -39.85 -28.29
C THR A 94 -32.89 -38.83 -27.57
N TRP A 95 -33.22 -37.54 -27.61
CA TRP A 95 -32.43 -36.47 -26.99
C TRP A 95 -32.18 -36.68 -25.49
N LYS A 96 -33.17 -37.15 -24.73
CA LYS A 96 -33.00 -37.46 -23.30
C LYS A 96 -31.86 -38.45 -23.03
N ALA A 97 -31.77 -39.51 -23.84
CA ALA A 97 -30.71 -40.50 -23.73
C ALA A 97 -29.34 -39.95 -24.17
N ARG A 98 -29.33 -38.97 -25.08
CA ARG A 98 -28.11 -38.33 -25.59
C ARG A 98 -27.56 -37.25 -24.66
N ILE A 99 -28.41 -36.49 -23.96
CA ILE A 99 -27.99 -35.37 -23.12
C ILE A 99 -27.49 -35.83 -21.74
N ASN A 100 -28.04 -36.91 -21.17
CA ASN A 100 -27.62 -37.39 -19.85
C ASN A 100 -26.11 -37.73 -19.77
N PRO A 101 -25.51 -38.44 -20.73
CA PRO A 101 -24.05 -38.64 -20.75
C PRO A 101 -23.24 -37.35 -20.85
N GLU A 102 -23.77 -36.30 -21.48
CA GLU A 102 -23.11 -34.99 -21.57
C GLU A 102 -23.14 -34.26 -20.22
N PHE A 103 -24.26 -34.37 -19.48
CA PHE A 103 -24.33 -33.91 -18.10
C PHE A 103 -23.34 -34.64 -17.19
N ASP A 104 -23.28 -35.97 -17.27
CA ASP A 104 -22.34 -36.78 -16.48
C ASP A 104 -20.87 -36.44 -16.82
N ALA A 105 -20.58 -36.16 -18.10
CA ALA A 105 -19.27 -35.71 -18.55
C ALA A 105 -18.92 -34.32 -18.01
N ASN A 106 -19.90 -33.40 -18.00
CA ASN A 106 -19.73 -32.07 -17.43
C ASN A 106 -19.54 -32.11 -15.91
N ASP A 107 -20.22 -32.99 -15.17
CA ASP A 107 -19.98 -33.18 -13.73
C ASP A 107 -18.54 -33.57 -13.44
N LYS A 108 -18.04 -34.57 -14.17
CA LYS A 108 -16.65 -35.02 -14.04
C LYS A 108 -15.67 -33.91 -14.41
N LEU A 109 -16.02 -33.03 -15.35
CA LEU A 109 -15.21 -31.87 -15.70
C LEU A 109 -15.22 -30.85 -14.55
N GLN A 110 -16.39 -30.49 -14.03
CA GLN A 110 -16.53 -29.55 -12.91
C GLN A 110 -15.79 -30.06 -11.68
N GLU A 111 -15.99 -31.32 -11.29
CA GLU A 111 -15.30 -31.93 -10.14
C GLU A 111 -13.78 -31.85 -10.28
N LYS A 112 -13.23 -32.19 -11.46
CA LYS A 112 -11.80 -32.05 -11.75
C LYS A 112 -11.32 -30.60 -11.65
N MET A 113 -12.08 -29.66 -12.21
CA MET A 113 -11.73 -28.24 -12.19
C MET A 113 -11.79 -27.66 -10.76
N HIS A 114 -12.81 -28.02 -9.98
CA HIS A 114 -12.91 -27.71 -8.56
C HIS A 114 -11.69 -28.23 -7.79
N ALA A 115 -11.34 -29.51 -7.95
CA ALA A 115 -10.18 -30.09 -7.27
C ALA A 115 -8.85 -29.44 -7.67
N VAL A 116 -8.70 -29.03 -8.93
CA VAL A 116 -7.51 -28.30 -9.41
C VAL A 116 -7.46 -26.89 -8.81
N ASN A 117 -8.59 -26.17 -8.81
CA ASN A 117 -8.66 -24.81 -8.27
C ASN A 117 -8.48 -24.78 -6.75
N GLU A 118 -9.04 -25.74 -6.01
CA GLU A 118 -8.83 -25.88 -4.56
C GLU A 118 -7.35 -26.13 -4.24
N LYS A 119 -6.70 -27.04 -4.97
CA LYS A 119 -5.24 -27.25 -4.87
C LYS A 119 -4.44 -25.99 -5.20
N ARG A 120 -4.88 -25.22 -6.20
CA ARG A 120 -4.25 -23.94 -6.59
C ARG A 120 -4.35 -22.91 -5.46
N ILE A 121 -5.52 -22.78 -4.83
CA ILE A 121 -5.75 -21.89 -3.68
C ILE A 121 -4.88 -22.33 -2.49
N SER A 122 -4.90 -23.61 -2.13
CA SER A 122 -4.07 -24.13 -1.03
C SER A 122 -2.58 -23.88 -1.28
N LYS A 123 -2.08 -24.15 -2.49
CA LYS A 123 -0.67 -23.89 -2.84
C LYS A 123 -0.32 -22.40 -2.71
N LYS A 124 -1.22 -21.50 -3.12
CA LYS A 124 -1.02 -20.05 -2.99
C LYS A 124 -1.05 -19.60 -1.54
N ARG A 125 -1.89 -20.18 -0.69
CA ARG A 125 -1.91 -19.94 0.77
C ARG A 125 -0.58 -20.34 1.42
N ASP A 126 -0.10 -21.54 1.12
CA ASP A 126 1.15 -22.06 1.71
C ASP A 126 2.36 -21.22 1.24
N GLN A 127 2.35 -20.81 -0.03
CA GLN A 127 3.36 -19.90 -0.57
C GLN A 127 3.32 -18.54 0.13
N LEU A 128 2.15 -17.93 0.29
CA LEU A 128 1.99 -16.66 0.99
C LEU A 128 2.47 -16.77 2.44
N ALA A 129 2.12 -17.83 3.15
CA ALA A 129 2.59 -18.05 4.52
C ALA A 129 4.12 -18.16 4.60
N SER A 130 4.76 -18.87 3.66
CA SER A 130 6.22 -18.95 3.55
C SER A 130 6.86 -17.59 3.24
N ASP A 131 6.25 -16.83 2.34
CA ASP A 131 6.70 -15.48 1.96
C ASP A 131 6.59 -14.50 3.13
N LEU A 132 5.51 -14.56 3.92
CA LEU A 132 5.35 -13.75 5.13
C LEU A 132 6.39 -14.08 6.19
N LYS A 133 6.69 -15.38 6.40
CA LYS A 133 7.78 -15.79 7.30
C LYS A 133 9.13 -15.23 6.84
N ARG A 134 9.42 -15.28 5.55
CA ARG A 134 10.66 -14.73 4.97
C ARG A 134 10.71 -13.21 5.08
N LEU A 135 9.58 -12.51 4.88
CA LEU A 135 9.50 -11.07 5.05
C LEU A 135 9.72 -10.67 6.51
N ARG A 136 9.14 -11.41 7.45
CA ARG A 136 9.36 -11.18 8.88
C ARG A 136 10.84 -11.31 9.25
N ASN A 137 11.50 -12.38 8.82
CA ASN A 137 12.95 -12.55 9.04
C ASN A 137 13.76 -11.40 8.41
N ARG A 138 13.39 -10.95 7.22
CA ARG A 138 14.05 -9.80 6.56
C ARG A 138 13.83 -8.49 7.34
N VAL A 139 12.69 -8.32 8.01
CA VAL A 139 12.48 -7.17 8.91
C VAL A 139 13.33 -7.31 10.17
N ASP A 140 13.50 -8.52 10.70
CA ASP A 140 14.35 -8.76 11.86
C ASP A 140 15.84 -8.45 11.58
N GLU A 141 16.31 -8.66 10.36
CA GLU A 141 17.68 -8.27 9.93
C GLU A 141 17.94 -6.76 10.07
N PHE A 142 16.91 -5.90 10.02
CA PHE A 142 17.08 -4.46 10.25
C PHE A 142 17.48 -4.11 11.68
N ASN A 143 17.36 -5.04 12.63
CA ASN A 143 17.88 -4.84 13.99
C ASN A 143 19.41 -4.72 14.01
N ASP A 144 20.13 -5.25 13.03
CA ASP A 144 21.59 -5.15 12.94
C ASP A 144 22.07 -3.90 12.18
N TYR A 145 21.16 -3.08 11.66
CA TYR A 145 21.49 -1.90 10.86
C TYR A 145 21.82 -0.72 11.81
N GLY A 146 23.11 -0.49 12.04
CA GLY A 146 23.60 0.51 12.99
C GLY A 146 24.53 1.59 12.41
N GLU A 147 24.92 1.48 11.14
CA GLU A 147 25.88 2.42 10.57
C GLU A 147 25.19 3.73 10.16
N VAL A 148 25.69 4.87 10.66
CA VAL A 148 25.05 6.18 10.48
C VAL A 148 25.65 6.99 9.32
N ASN A 149 26.48 6.39 8.46
CA ASN A 149 26.99 7.06 7.27
C ASN A 149 25.85 7.29 6.25
N LEU A 150 25.80 8.47 5.63
CA LEU A 150 24.77 8.85 4.67
C LEU A 150 24.56 7.83 3.54
N GLU A 151 25.65 7.23 3.03
CA GLU A 151 25.57 6.21 1.99
C GLU A 151 24.83 4.96 2.48
N MET A 152 25.24 4.44 3.63
CA MET A 152 24.63 3.25 4.25
C MET A 152 23.17 3.49 4.62
N VAL A 153 22.86 4.61 5.28
CA VAL A 153 21.46 4.91 5.64
C VAL A 153 20.59 5.13 4.39
N THR A 154 21.14 5.66 3.31
CA THR A 154 20.42 5.75 2.02
C THR A 154 20.13 4.36 1.44
N GLN A 155 21.08 3.43 1.53
CA GLN A 155 20.86 2.03 1.17
C GLN A 155 19.79 1.39 2.07
N TYR A 156 19.80 1.63 3.37
CA TYR A 156 18.81 1.09 4.31
C TYR A 156 17.39 1.56 3.96
N VAL A 157 17.21 2.83 3.56
CA VAL A 157 15.91 3.33 3.05
C VAL A 157 15.47 2.55 1.81
N ASN A 158 16.38 2.25 0.88
CA ASN A 158 16.06 1.47 -0.32
C ASN A 158 15.69 0.02 0.02
N ASP A 159 16.41 -0.61 0.94
CA ASP A 159 16.11 -1.97 1.39
C ASP A 159 14.73 -2.04 2.04
N VAL A 160 14.40 -1.08 2.90
CA VAL A 160 13.06 -0.94 3.49
C VAL A 160 11.98 -0.76 2.41
N ARG A 161 12.23 0.06 1.37
CA ARG A 161 11.31 0.24 0.25
C ARG A 161 11.07 -1.06 -0.52
N VAL A 162 12.09 -1.87 -0.72
CA VAL A 162 11.96 -3.20 -1.35
C VAL A 162 11.06 -4.11 -0.51
N VAL A 163 11.20 -4.09 0.82
CA VAL A 163 10.32 -4.85 1.72
C VAL A 163 8.88 -4.35 1.63
N TYR A 164 8.63 -3.04 1.66
CA TYR A 164 7.27 -2.50 1.45
C TYR A 164 6.64 -2.93 0.13
N LYS A 165 7.42 -2.94 -0.96
CA LYS A 165 6.92 -3.42 -2.25
C LYS A 165 6.48 -4.88 -2.18
N ARG A 166 7.27 -5.74 -1.54
CA ARG A 166 6.91 -7.16 -1.34
C ARG A 166 5.70 -7.34 -0.43
N ILE A 167 5.53 -6.48 0.59
CA ILE A 167 4.32 -6.47 1.44
C ILE A 167 3.09 -6.12 0.59
N ALA A 168 3.17 -5.12 -0.29
CA ALA A 168 2.07 -4.75 -1.19
C ALA A 168 1.72 -5.87 -2.20
N GLU A 169 2.75 -6.57 -2.72
CA GLU A 169 2.55 -7.77 -3.53
C GLU A 169 1.84 -8.89 -2.74
N ALA A 170 2.21 -9.10 -1.47
CA ALA A 170 1.55 -10.04 -0.56
C ALA A 170 0.09 -9.65 -0.25
N GLU A 171 -0.20 -8.35 -0.05
CA GLU A 171 -1.56 -7.81 0.11
C GLU A 171 -2.41 -8.13 -1.14
N SER A 172 -1.86 -7.93 -2.34
CA SER A 172 -2.54 -8.26 -3.60
C SER A 172 -2.83 -9.77 -3.75
N VAL A 173 -1.90 -10.62 -3.32
CA VAL A 173 -2.10 -12.08 -3.30
C VAL A 173 -3.18 -12.47 -2.29
N ARG A 174 -3.21 -11.84 -1.10
CA ARG A 174 -4.29 -12.03 -0.12
C ARG A 174 -5.65 -11.66 -0.71
N GLU A 175 -5.76 -10.52 -1.37
CA GLU A 175 -7.02 -10.09 -2.01
C GLU A 175 -7.51 -11.10 -3.05
N TRP A 176 -6.60 -11.63 -3.87
CA TRP A 176 -6.93 -12.69 -4.81
C TRP A 176 -7.38 -13.97 -4.11
N ILE A 177 -6.67 -14.42 -3.06
CA ILE A 177 -7.06 -15.61 -2.28
C ILE A 177 -8.45 -15.42 -1.67
N ASN A 178 -8.71 -14.28 -1.05
CA ASN A 178 -10.00 -13.98 -0.41
C ASN A 178 -11.16 -13.94 -1.40
N LYS A 179 -10.90 -13.44 -2.62
CA LYS A 179 -11.88 -13.47 -3.72
C LYS A 179 -12.21 -14.91 -4.11
N GLU A 180 -11.20 -15.75 -4.28
CA GLU A 180 -11.38 -17.16 -4.63
C GLU A 180 -12.04 -17.95 -3.48
N GLU A 181 -11.62 -17.75 -2.22
CA GLU A 181 -12.23 -18.39 -1.04
C GLU A 181 -13.73 -18.05 -0.94
N LYS A 182 -14.11 -16.81 -1.24
CA LYS A 182 -15.52 -16.40 -1.30
C LYS A 182 -16.29 -17.12 -2.41
N LEU A 183 -15.71 -17.29 -3.60
CA LEU A 183 -16.35 -17.98 -4.71
C LEU A 183 -16.61 -19.46 -4.40
N TYR A 184 -15.68 -20.12 -3.72
CA TYR A 184 -15.78 -21.54 -3.35
C TYR A 184 -16.36 -21.79 -1.94
N GLN A 185 -16.81 -20.74 -1.24
CA GLN A 185 -17.34 -20.81 0.12
C GLN A 185 -16.37 -21.46 1.14
N ILE A 186 -15.07 -21.26 0.92
CA ILE A 186 -14.00 -21.71 1.83
C ILE A 186 -13.90 -20.71 2.99
N PRO A 187 -13.62 -21.16 4.23
CA PRO A 187 -13.38 -20.25 5.35
C PRO A 187 -12.27 -19.24 5.04
N PHE A 188 -12.54 -17.98 5.35
CA PHE A 188 -11.66 -16.86 5.06
C PHE A 188 -10.31 -16.96 5.80
N SER A 189 -9.22 -16.77 5.07
CA SER A 189 -7.86 -16.68 5.60
C SER A 189 -7.45 -15.21 5.82
N PRO A 190 -7.36 -14.70 7.06
CA PRO A 190 -7.14 -13.26 7.29
C PRO A 190 -5.72 -12.76 7.01
N PHE A 191 -4.69 -13.60 7.22
CA PHE A 191 -3.27 -13.24 7.10
C PHE A 191 -2.90 -11.93 7.83
N SER A 192 -3.25 -11.82 9.11
CA SER A 192 -2.91 -10.65 9.96
C SER A 192 -1.42 -10.39 10.12
N ASP A 193 -0.58 -11.40 9.81
CA ASP A 193 0.87 -11.28 9.79
C ASP A 193 1.36 -10.15 8.85
N ILE A 194 0.59 -9.81 7.79
CA ILE A 194 0.92 -8.69 6.90
C ILE A 194 0.95 -7.37 7.66
N GLU A 195 -0.11 -7.09 8.43
CA GLU A 195 -0.21 -5.90 9.26
C GLU A 195 0.86 -5.89 10.35
N ASP A 196 1.14 -7.04 10.96
CA ASP A 196 2.19 -7.17 11.99
C ASP A 196 3.59 -6.89 11.42
N ILE A 197 3.93 -7.45 10.25
CA ILE A 197 5.21 -7.20 9.57
C ILE A 197 5.33 -5.72 9.19
N LYS A 198 4.25 -5.12 8.69
CA LYS A 198 4.21 -3.69 8.34
C LYS A 198 4.41 -2.81 9.58
N ALA A 199 3.76 -3.16 10.69
CA ALA A 199 3.95 -2.48 11.96
C ALA A 199 5.40 -2.61 12.44
N LEU A 200 6.02 -3.78 12.33
CA LEU A 200 7.44 -3.99 12.67
C LEU A 200 8.38 -3.17 11.78
N LEU A 201 8.10 -3.04 10.49
CA LEU A 201 8.92 -2.30 9.52
C LEU A 201 8.85 -0.77 9.70
N ASP A 202 7.69 -0.22 10.06
CA ASP A 202 7.43 1.22 10.04
C ASP A 202 8.44 2.08 10.83
N PRO A 203 8.85 1.71 12.07
CA PRO A 203 9.83 2.52 12.80
C PRO A 203 11.21 2.55 12.16
N PHE A 204 11.64 1.48 11.48
CA PHE A 204 12.89 1.47 10.73
C PHE A 204 12.81 2.40 9.52
N HIS A 205 11.68 2.37 8.80
CA HIS A 205 11.44 3.28 7.69
C HIS A 205 11.52 4.75 8.11
N ARG A 206 10.80 5.09 9.19
CA ARG A 206 10.77 6.43 9.76
C ARG A 206 12.15 6.86 10.22
N LEU A 207 12.88 5.99 10.92
CA LEU A 207 14.24 6.26 11.37
C LEU A 207 15.16 6.60 10.21
N PHE A 208 15.34 5.69 9.26
CA PHE A 208 16.29 5.87 8.17
C PHE A 208 15.92 7.05 7.27
N THR A 209 14.63 7.23 6.98
CA THR A 209 14.16 8.37 6.17
C THR A 209 14.39 9.70 6.88
N THR A 210 14.14 9.76 8.19
CA THR A 210 14.38 10.98 9.00
C THR A 210 15.87 11.32 9.05
N ILE A 211 16.74 10.32 9.19
CA ILE A 211 18.20 10.51 9.17
C ILE A 211 18.67 11.05 7.82
N VAL A 212 18.23 10.45 6.70
CA VAL A 212 18.59 10.92 5.35
C VAL A 212 18.09 12.33 5.11
N ARG A 213 16.86 12.65 5.53
CA ARG A 213 16.28 13.99 5.45
C ARG A 213 17.16 14.99 6.22
N TYR A 214 17.51 14.67 7.46
CA TYR A 214 18.33 15.53 8.29
C TYR A 214 19.73 15.76 7.69
N TYR A 215 20.43 14.73 7.24
CA TYR A 215 21.75 14.90 6.61
C TYR A 215 21.71 15.79 5.36
N LYS A 216 20.62 15.71 4.57
CA LYS A 216 20.42 16.60 3.42
C LYS A 216 20.18 18.04 3.87
N SER A 217 19.33 18.26 4.86
CA SER A 217 19.08 19.59 5.43
C SER A 217 20.34 20.16 6.07
N GLU A 218 21.06 19.40 6.89
CA GLU A 218 22.33 19.80 7.51
C GLU A 218 23.38 20.18 6.47
N ARG A 219 23.53 19.38 5.40
CA ARG A 219 24.45 19.72 4.31
C ARG A 219 24.04 21.02 3.62
N ARG A 220 22.74 21.25 3.39
CA ARG A 220 22.21 22.49 2.83
C ARG A 220 22.49 23.68 3.74
N TRP A 221 22.32 23.55 5.05
CA TRP A 221 22.58 24.62 6.00
C TRP A 221 24.07 24.93 6.13
N MET A 222 24.93 23.90 6.15
CA MET A 222 26.37 24.04 6.37
C MET A 222 27.14 24.55 5.14
N TYR A 223 26.68 24.19 3.94
CA TYR A 223 27.39 24.45 2.68
C TYR A 223 26.57 25.19 1.61
N GLY A 224 25.32 25.54 1.91
CA GLY A 224 24.47 26.34 1.02
C GLY A 224 24.75 27.84 1.11
N GLU A 225 23.83 28.62 0.54
CA GLU A 225 23.89 30.09 0.55
C GLU A 225 23.69 30.64 1.96
N PHE A 226 24.76 31.14 2.58
CA PHE A 226 24.77 31.63 3.95
C PHE A 226 23.76 32.77 4.20
N ASP A 227 23.76 33.78 3.33
CA ASP A 227 22.92 34.98 3.46
C ASP A 227 21.40 34.72 3.39
N LYS A 228 20.99 33.54 2.90
CA LYS A 228 19.58 33.15 2.79
C LYS A 228 19.14 32.15 3.86
N LEU A 229 19.97 31.87 4.86
CA LEU A 229 19.61 30.96 5.94
C LEU A 229 18.65 31.65 6.90
N ASP A 230 17.47 31.08 7.06
CA ASP A 230 16.48 31.51 8.05
C ASP A 230 16.66 30.69 9.33
N ALA A 231 17.06 31.35 10.41
CA ALA A 231 17.31 30.72 11.69
C ALA A 231 16.04 30.11 12.31
N GLU A 232 14.88 30.76 12.15
CA GLU A 232 13.61 30.25 12.70
C GLU A 232 13.16 28.99 11.95
N ALA A 233 13.31 28.99 10.61
CA ALA A 233 13.02 27.82 9.79
C ALA A 233 13.95 26.64 10.14
N VAL A 234 15.25 26.90 10.27
CA VAL A 234 16.24 25.88 10.66
C VAL A 234 15.94 25.33 12.05
N GLU A 235 15.66 26.18 13.03
CA GLU A 235 15.31 25.78 14.39
C GLU A 235 14.06 24.89 14.42
N SER A 236 13.04 25.26 13.66
CA SER A 236 11.80 24.51 13.51
C SER A 236 12.05 23.11 12.92
N GLU A 237 12.84 22.99 11.85
CA GLU A 237 13.21 21.70 11.24
C GLU A 237 14.03 20.81 12.19
N VAL A 238 14.97 21.41 12.93
CA VAL A 238 15.79 20.71 13.93
C VAL A 238 14.91 20.20 15.08
N GLU A 239 13.97 21.01 15.56
CA GLU A 239 13.04 20.64 16.63
C GLU A 239 12.02 19.58 16.18
N GLU A 240 11.55 19.64 14.94
CA GLU A 240 10.73 18.57 14.34
C GLU A 240 11.50 17.25 14.32
N THR A 241 12.75 17.27 13.82
CA THR A 241 13.61 16.10 13.74
C THR A 241 13.94 15.54 15.13
N TRP A 242 14.20 16.41 16.11
CA TRP A 242 14.41 16.03 17.50
C TRP A 242 13.21 15.31 18.10
N ARG A 243 12.01 15.90 17.95
CA ARG A 243 10.76 15.30 18.45
C ARG A 243 10.52 13.93 17.81
N GLU A 244 10.80 13.79 16.52
CA GLU A 244 10.66 12.51 15.83
C GLU A 244 11.66 11.46 16.33
N MET A 245 12.94 11.81 16.47
CA MET A 245 13.94 10.90 17.04
C MET A 245 13.57 10.45 18.46
N PHE A 246 13.06 11.36 19.28
CA PHE A 246 12.63 11.02 20.65
C PHE A 246 11.39 10.10 20.66
N ARG A 247 10.45 10.28 19.73
CA ARG A 247 9.33 9.32 19.56
C ARG A 247 9.84 7.95 19.15
N LEU A 248 10.75 7.89 18.18
CA LEU A 248 11.35 6.64 17.71
C LEU A 248 12.13 5.94 18.81
N GLN A 249 12.88 6.68 19.64
CA GLN A 249 13.56 6.14 20.82
C GLN A 249 12.59 5.38 21.72
N LYS A 250 11.46 6.00 22.09
CA LYS A 250 10.43 5.37 22.92
C LYS A 250 9.83 4.11 22.29
N VAL A 251 9.64 4.11 20.96
CA VAL A 251 9.12 2.96 20.22
C VAL A 251 10.12 1.81 20.28
N PHE A 252 11.40 2.05 20.01
CA PHE A 252 12.44 1.01 20.07
C PHE A 252 12.68 0.52 21.50
N ASP A 253 12.64 1.39 22.50
CA ASP A 253 12.74 1.00 23.92
C ASP A 253 11.56 0.10 24.35
N SER A 254 10.34 0.46 23.94
CA SER A 254 9.14 -0.34 24.22
C SER A 254 9.21 -1.71 23.54
N ARG A 255 9.71 -1.76 22.29
CA ARG A 255 9.94 -3.02 21.57
C ARG A 255 11.00 -3.87 22.23
N LEU A 256 12.13 -3.29 22.62
CA LEU A 256 13.19 -4.01 23.32
C LEU A 256 12.69 -4.60 24.63
N LYS A 257 11.89 -3.85 25.41
CA LYS A 257 11.24 -4.38 26.62
C LYS A 257 10.33 -5.56 26.29
N LYS A 258 9.52 -5.47 25.23
CA LYS A 258 8.63 -6.56 24.79
C LYS A 258 9.43 -7.81 24.39
N MET A 259 10.46 -7.65 23.56
CA MET A 259 11.33 -8.76 23.14
C MET A 259 12.03 -9.44 24.31
N ARG A 260 12.52 -8.66 25.30
CA ARG A 260 13.11 -9.21 26.53
C ARG A 260 12.10 -9.99 27.37
N MET A 261 10.88 -9.46 27.55
CA MET A 261 9.83 -10.18 28.27
C MET A 261 9.45 -11.50 27.58
N GLU A 262 9.29 -11.50 26.26
CA GLU A 262 8.99 -12.71 25.49
C GLU A 262 10.13 -13.74 25.55
N ALA A 263 11.39 -13.28 25.52
CA ALA A 263 12.55 -14.17 25.69
C ALA A 263 12.63 -14.74 27.11
N ASP A 264 12.40 -13.93 28.14
CA ASP A 264 12.35 -14.38 29.53
C ASP A 264 11.24 -15.40 29.77
N GLU A 265 10.06 -15.19 29.19
CA GLU A 265 8.94 -16.14 29.23
C GLU A 265 9.31 -17.46 28.56
N LYS A 266 9.84 -17.42 27.33
CA LYS A 266 10.33 -18.62 26.63
C LYS A 266 11.42 -19.35 27.42
N ASN A 267 12.36 -18.61 28.01
CA ASN A 267 13.41 -19.19 28.85
C ASN A 267 12.84 -19.81 30.14
N ARG A 268 11.77 -19.24 30.72
CA ARG A 268 11.06 -19.83 31.88
C ARG A 268 10.31 -21.11 31.49
N GLU A 269 9.56 -21.09 30.39
CA GLU A 269 8.86 -22.27 29.89
C GLU A 269 9.83 -23.40 29.54
N ARG A 270 10.98 -23.08 28.92
CA ARG A 270 12.06 -24.04 28.64
C ARG A 270 12.57 -24.67 29.93
N LYS A 271 12.90 -23.86 30.94
CA LYS A 271 13.35 -24.34 32.26
C LYS A 271 12.28 -25.19 32.95
N GLU A 272 11.00 -24.85 32.82
CA GLU A 272 9.91 -25.65 33.37
C GLU A 272 9.75 -26.99 32.65
N ARG A 273 9.84 -27.02 31.31
CA ARG A 273 9.83 -28.26 30.52
C ARG A 273 11.01 -29.16 30.87
N GLN A 274 12.22 -28.60 30.98
CA GLN A 274 13.42 -29.33 31.40
C GLN A 274 13.25 -29.90 32.81
N ARG A 275 12.69 -29.14 33.77
CA ARG A 275 12.37 -29.65 35.12
C ARG A 275 11.35 -30.79 35.09
N ARG A 276 10.27 -30.67 34.30
CA ARG A 276 9.24 -31.71 34.15
C ARG A 276 9.84 -33.00 33.56
N ARG A 277 10.73 -32.89 32.56
CA ARG A 277 11.48 -34.01 31.99
C ARG A 277 12.40 -34.67 33.03
N ALA A 278 13.21 -33.87 33.74
CA ALA A 278 14.10 -34.37 34.80
C ALA A 278 13.37 -35.06 35.98
N THR A 279 12.10 -34.72 36.23
CA THR A 279 11.27 -35.44 37.22
C THR A 279 10.59 -36.70 36.67
N ALA A 280 10.44 -36.83 35.35
CA ALA A 280 9.78 -37.95 34.69
C ALA A 280 10.74 -39.10 34.35
N GLU A 281 12.00 -38.80 34.04
CA GLU A 281 13.04 -39.78 33.72
C GLU A 281 14.14 -39.75 34.79
N LYS A 282 14.10 -40.74 35.68
CA LYS A 282 15.18 -41.04 36.64
C LYS A 282 16.17 -42.09 36.10
N GLY A 283 16.21 -42.28 34.78
CA GLY A 283 17.10 -43.22 34.11
C GLY A 283 17.36 -42.75 32.69
N GLU A 284 18.64 -42.78 32.32
CA GLU A 284 19.21 -42.41 31.01
C GLU A 284 19.37 -40.90 30.78
N ALA A 285 20.50 -40.41 31.30
CA ALA A 285 21.15 -39.24 30.77
C ALA A 285 21.79 -39.62 29.43
N ASP A 286 21.26 -39.10 28.33
CA ASP A 286 21.99 -38.84 27.10
C ASP A 286 21.08 -37.97 26.21
N ASP A 287 21.31 -36.66 26.30
CA ASP A 287 21.29 -35.70 25.20
C ASP A 287 21.65 -34.35 25.82
N GLU A 288 22.93 -34.00 25.75
CA GLU A 288 23.38 -32.61 25.86
C GLU A 288 22.85 -31.85 24.64
N ASP A 289 21.55 -31.54 24.64
CA ASP A 289 21.02 -30.46 23.81
C ASP A 289 21.70 -29.18 24.32
N ASP A 290 22.60 -28.65 23.50
CA ASP A 290 23.28 -27.37 23.62
C ASP A 290 22.24 -26.23 23.53
N ASP A 291 21.39 -26.14 24.55
CA ASP A 291 20.27 -25.21 24.68
C ASP A 291 20.81 -23.85 25.16
N GLU A 292 21.53 -23.15 24.29
CA GLU A 292 22.04 -21.81 24.59
C GLU A 292 20.87 -20.86 24.95
N ILE A 293 21.02 -20.10 26.04
CA ILE A 293 20.04 -19.11 26.47
C ILE A 293 19.94 -18.04 25.38
N THR A 294 18.75 -17.85 24.82
CA THR A 294 18.49 -16.80 23.83
C THR A 294 18.68 -15.42 24.47
N GLU A 295 19.85 -14.80 24.29
CA GLU A 295 20.13 -13.43 24.69
C GLU A 295 19.54 -12.46 23.65
N VAL A 296 18.67 -11.55 24.09
CA VAL A 296 18.07 -10.54 23.19
C VAL A 296 19.06 -9.41 22.98
N LYS A 297 19.76 -9.43 21.85
CA LYS A 297 20.61 -8.31 21.40
C LYS A 297 19.74 -7.06 21.18
N PRO A 298 20.12 -5.89 21.72
CA PRO A 298 19.38 -4.66 21.47
C PRO A 298 19.48 -4.27 19.99
N PRO A 299 18.39 -3.75 19.39
CA PRO A 299 18.45 -3.22 18.02
C PRO A 299 19.48 -2.10 17.92
N ALA A 300 20.36 -2.18 16.93
CA ALA A 300 21.32 -1.13 16.62
C ALA A 300 20.63 0.22 16.32
N ALA A 301 19.36 0.17 15.91
CA ALA A 301 18.45 1.30 15.81
C ALA A 301 18.49 2.24 17.04
N ILE A 302 18.57 1.71 18.26
CA ILE A 302 18.60 2.51 19.50
C ILE A 302 19.86 3.36 19.58
N ASP A 303 21.01 2.77 19.27
CA ASP A 303 22.30 3.47 19.28
C ASP A 303 22.35 4.53 18.17
N THR A 304 21.82 4.24 16.98
CA THR A 304 21.64 5.24 15.92
C THR A 304 20.77 6.41 16.37
N VAL A 305 19.64 6.16 17.06
CA VAL A 305 18.77 7.23 17.56
C VAL A 305 19.50 8.09 18.59
N ALA A 306 20.22 7.46 19.52
CA ALA A 306 21.02 8.18 20.52
C ALA A 306 22.11 9.05 19.87
N PHE A 307 22.83 8.50 18.88
CA PHE A 307 23.82 9.25 18.10
C PHE A 307 23.19 10.45 17.39
N MET A 308 22.03 10.27 16.77
CA MET A 308 21.33 11.35 16.06
C MET A 308 20.81 12.44 17.00
N LEU A 309 20.31 12.08 18.18
CA LEU A 309 19.95 13.03 19.23
C LEU A 309 21.15 13.86 19.68
N GLU A 310 22.30 13.24 19.92
CA GLU A 310 23.52 13.98 20.28
C GLU A 310 23.99 14.90 19.15
N ARG A 311 23.90 14.46 17.89
CA ARG A 311 24.20 15.30 16.73
C ARG A 311 23.27 16.52 16.64
N LEU A 312 21.96 16.32 16.82
CA LEU A 312 20.97 17.40 16.84
C LEU A 312 21.21 18.36 18.00
N ARG A 313 21.62 17.86 19.18
CA ARG A 313 21.95 18.68 20.35
C ARG A 313 23.10 19.64 20.01
N LYS A 314 24.18 19.12 19.43
CA LYS A 314 25.31 19.95 18.97
C LYS A 314 24.89 20.95 17.91
N PHE A 315 24.01 20.55 16.99
CA PHE A 315 23.52 21.47 15.96
C PHE A 315 22.62 22.57 16.54
N LYS A 316 21.84 22.30 17.61
CA LYS A 316 21.08 23.35 18.31
C LYS A 316 21.95 24.45 18.89
N GLU A 317 23.20 24.15 19.27
CA GLU A 317 24.16 25.17 19.73
C GLU A 317 24.61 26.11 18.60
N ILE A 318 24.45 25.71 17.34
CA ILE A 318 24.77 26.50 16.15
C ILE A 318 23.61 27.45 15.78
N VAL A 319 22.36 27.12 16.13
CA VAL A 319 21.18 27.90 15.75
C VAL A 319 21.25 29.37 16.18
N PRO A 320 21.68 29.73 17.41
CA PRO A 320 21.87 31.12 17.80
C PRO A 320 22.87 31.87 16.92
N ILE A 321 23.91 31.17 16.41
CA ILE A 321 24.91 31.74 15.50
C ILE A 321 24.26 32.08 14.15
N ILE A 322 23.41 31.19 13.64
CA ILE A 322 22.62 31.45 12.42
C ILE A 322 21.71 32.65 12.64
N ARG A 323 21.00 32.73 13.78
CA ARG A 323 20.10 33.84 14.11
C ARG A 323 20.79 35.20 14.10
N ILE A 324 22.01 35.24 14.63
CA ILE A 324 22.76 36.49 14.77
C ILE A 324 23.39 36.90 13.44
N LEU A 325 23.99 35.96 12.70
CA LEU A 325 24.78 36.28 11.51
C LEU A 325 23.98 36.26 10.19
N CYS A 326 22.92 35.46 10.09
CA CYS A 326 22.07 35.36 8.88
C CYS A 326 20.83 36.26 9.00
N ASN A 327 20.93 37.36 9.75
CA ASN A 327 19.84 38.30 9.93
C ASN A 327 19.67 39.19 8.68
N PRO A 328 18.50 39.21 8.02
CA PRO A 328 18.26 40.00 6.81
C PRO A 328 18.51 41.51 6.96
N GLY A 329 18.50 42.02 8.19
CA GLY A 329 18.78 43.43 8.47
C GLY A 329 20.26 43.81 8.46
N ILE A 330 21.17 42.83 8.39
CA ILE A 330 22.60 43.10 8.37
C ILE A 330 23.00 43.73 7.02
N ARG A 331 23.82 44.77 7.10
CA ARG A 331 24.33 45.56 5.97
C ARG A 331 25.83 45.70 6.14
N GLN A 332 26.53 46.22 5.12
CA GLN A 332 27.98 46.40 5.16
C GLN A 332 28.49 47.04 6.47
N ARG A 333 27.85 48.13 6.93
CA ARG A 333 28.19 48.80 8.20
C ARG A 333 28.19 47.88 9.43
N HIS A 334 27.29 46.91 9.47
CA HIS A 334 27.16 45.97 10.57
C HIS A 334 28.27 44.91 10.49
N TRP A 335 28.60 44.47 9.28
CA TRP A 335 29.74 43.57 9.05
C TRP A 335 31.08 44.23 9.37
N ASP A 336 31.25 45.51 9.04
CA ASP A 336 32.46 46.27 9.38
C ASP A 336 32.64 46.36 10.90
N ALA A 337 31.56 46.65 11.64
CA ALA A 337 31.57 46.69 13.10
C ALA A 337 31.85 45.31 13.74
N MET A 338 31.25 44.24 13.21
CA MET A 338 31.54 42.87 13.65
C MET A 338 33.00 42.48 13.33
N SER A 339 33.53 42.93 12.20
CA SER A 339 34.91 42.67 11.77
C SER A 339 35.94 43.39 12.63
N GLU A 340 35.64 44.61 13.08
CA GLU A 340 36.48 45.37 14.03
C GLU A 340 36.55 44.65 15.39
N ILE A 341 35.42 44.15 15.89
CA ILE A 341 35.36 43.39 17.15
C ILE A 341 36.12 42.06 17.07
N ALA A 342 35.97 41.33 15.96
CA ALA A 342 36.69 40.08 15.73
C ALA A 342 38.16 40.26 15.34
N ASN A 343 38.57 41.51 15.04
CA ASN A 343 39.86 41.85 14.45
C ASN A 343 40.19 41.02 13.19
N ARG A 344 39.16 40.68 12.42
CA ARG A 344 39.20 39.83 11.21
C ARG A 344 38.02 40.20 10.30
N ASP A 345 38.22 40.13 9.00
CA ASP A 345 37.14 40.39 8.03
C ASP A 345 36.11 39.25 8.06
N LEU A 346 34.86 39.59 8.38
CA LEU A 346 33.71 38.69 8.47
C LEU A 346 32.69 38.92 7.35
N THR A 347 32.98 39.82 6.40
CA THR A 347 32.05 40.14 5.33
C THR A 347 31.75 38.88 4.48
N PRO A 348 30.48 38.48 4.34
CA PRO A 348 30.14 37.29 3.57
C PRO A 348 30.39 37.55 2.08
N ASP A 349 31.19 36.68 1.48
CA ASP A 349 31.39 36.61 0.03
C ASP A 349 30.50 35.52 -0.59
N SER A 350 30.46 35.45 -1.94
CA SER A 350 29.66 34.44 -2.66
C SER A 350 30.07 32.99 -2.37
N GLY A 351 31.20 32.76 -1.68
CA GLY A 351 31.68 31.46 -1.25
C GLY A 351 31.56 31.21 0.26
N THR A 352 30.97 32.14 1.02
CA THR A 352 30.85 32.04 2.47
C THR A 352 29.76 31.04 2.81
N SER A 353 30.08 30.09 3.67
CA SER A 353 29.15 29.07 4.15
C SER A 353 29.16 29.04 5.67
N LEU A 354 28.08 28.55 6.28
CA LEU A 354 27.98 28.41 7.73
C LEU A 354 29.15 27.56 8.29
N SER A 355 29.57 26.52 7.57
CA SER A 355 30.74 25.73 7.96
C SER A 355 32.03 26.56 8.03
N LYS A 356 32.27 27.48 7.09
CA LYS A 356 33.45 28.37 7.13
C LYS A 356 33.35 29.34 8.30
N MET A 357 32.16 29.88 8.54
CA MET A 357 31.91 30.83 9.63
C MET A 357 32.11 30.18 11.01
N LEU A 358 31.71 28.92 11.18
CA LEU A 358 31.91 28.17 12.42
C LEU A 358 33.38 27.85 12.71
N GLN A 359 34.21 27.64 11.66
CA GLN A 359 35.66 27.42 11.83
C GLN A 359 36.39 28.64 12.41
N LEU A 360 35.79 29.82 12.33
CA LEU A 360 36.35 31.06 12.88
C LEU A 360 36.19 31.15 14.42
N ASN A 361 35.47 30.21 15.05
CA ASN A 361 35.26 30.13 16.51
C ASN A 361 34.76 31.45 17.11
N LEU A 362 33.65 31.96 16.58
CA LEU A 362 33.07 33.26 16.95
C LEU A 362 32.34 33.27 18.31
N THR A 363 32.26 32.12 18.99
CA THR A 363 31.57 31.93 20.28
C THR A 363 31.89 33.01 21.34
N PRO A 364 33.16 33.46 21.53
CA PRO A 364 33.48 34.48 22.52
C PRO A 364 32.91 35.88 22.24
N TYR A 365 32.61 36.19 20.98
CA TYR A 365 32.14 37.52 20.54
C TYR A 365 30.62 37.59 20.34
N MET A 366 29.91 36.48 20.59
CA MET A 366 28.49 36.33 20.28
C MET A 366 27.57 37.34 20.97
N GLU A 367 27.86 37.72 22.21
CA GLU A 367 27.06 38.71 22.95
C GLU A 367 27.15 40.11 22.29
N GLN A 368 28.34 40.46 21.80
CA GLN A 368 28.56 41.73 21.10
C GLN A 368 27.91 41.71 19.71
N PHE A 369 28.01 40.58 19.00
CA PHE A 369 27.35 40.39 17.72
C PHE A 369 25.83 40.37 17.83
N GLU A 370 25.28 39.82 18.90
CA GLU A 370 23.84 39.85 19.16
C GLU A 370 23.34 41.29 19.30
N THR A 371 24.08 42.15 20.01
CA THR A 371 23.72 43.56 20.16
C THR A 371 23.65 44.28 18.80
N ILE A 372 24.65 44.05 17.94
CA ILE A 372 24.68 44.61 16.57
C ILE A 372 23.53 44.04 15.73
N SER A 373 23.29 42.73 15.79
CA SER A 373 22.24 42.06 15.03
C SER A 373 20.84 42.53 15.44
N VAL A 374 20.58 42.71 16.74
CA VAL A 374 19.33 43.30 17.24
C VAL A 374 19.14 44.74 16.75
N GLY A 375 20.21 45.53 16.73
CA GLY A 375 20.21 46.86 16.11
C GLY A 375 19.82 46.81 14.64
N ALA A 376 20.46 45.91 13.88
CA ALA A 376 20.21 45.68 12.46
C ALA A 376 18.75 45.28 12.16
N SER A 377 18.14 44.42 12.98
CA SER A 377 16.71 44.05 12.82
C SER A 377 15.78 45.26 13.01
N LYS A 378 16.07 46.12 13.99
CA LYS A 378 15.27 47.34 14.22
C LYS A 378 15.43 48.31 13.06
N GLU A 379 16.66 48.50 12.57
CA GLU A 379 16.93 49.33 11.39
C GLU A 379 16.22 48.81 10.15
N HIS A 380 16.26 47.50 9.91
CA HIS A 380 15.56 46.87 8.79
C HIS A 380 14.05 47.06 8.86
N THR A 381 13.46 46.90 10.05
CA THR A 381 12.03 47.14 10.26
C THR A 381 11.66 48.59 9.97
N LEU A 382 12.48 49.55 10.40
CA LEU A 382 12.30 50.97 10.08
C LEU A 382 12.43 51.24 8.58
N GLU A 383 13.43 50.64 7.92
CA GLU A 383 13.65 50.76 6.47
C GLU A 383 12.44 50.24 5.69
N VAL A 384 11.93 49.05 6.02
CA VAL A 384 10.73 48.47 5.40
C VAL A 384 9.51 49.36 5.61
N ASN A 385 9.31 49.89 6.82
CA ASN A 385 8.19 50.79 7.11
C ASN A 385 8.28 52.09 6.31
N LEU A 386 9.48 52.67 6.15
CA LEU A 386 9.69 53.88 5.36
C LEU A 386 9.47 53.63 3.86
N ILE A 387 9.92 52.47 3.35
CA ILE A 387 9.65 52.06 1.97
C ILE A 387 8.15 51.92 1.75
N LYS A 388 7.45 51.22 2.66
CA LYS A 388 6.00 51.07 2.58
C LYS A 388 5.29 52.42 2.62
N MET A 389 5.68 53.32 3.52
CA MET A 389 5.14 54.68 3.54
C MET A 389 5.40 55.38 2.21
N ARG A 390 6.61 55.36 1.66
CA ARG A 390 6.88 55.97 0.35
C ARG A 390 5.98 55.37 -0.74
N ASP A 391 5.83 54.06 -0.77
CA ASP A 391 5.07 53.35 -1.81
C ASP A 391 3.56 53.61 -1.66
N ASP A 392 3.03 53.62 -0.43
CA ASP A 392 1.64 53.99 -0.13
C ASP A 392 1.32 55.42 -0.62
N TRP A 393 2.31 56.32 -0.63
CA TRP A 393 2.16 57.69 -1.13
C TRP A 393 2.46 57.84 -2.63
N ALA A 394 3.08 56.85 -3.27
CA ALA A 394 3.51 56.95 -4.67
C ALA A 394 2.31 57.00 -5.64
N ASP A 395 1.25 56.26 -5.34
CA ASP A 395 0.05 56.15 -6.18
C ASP A 395 -1.10 57.08 -5.72
N VAL A 396 -0.87 57.91 -4.71
CA VAL A 396 -1.89 58.87 -4.22
C VAL A 396 -2.06 59.99 -5.24
N CYS A 397 -3.01 59.78 -6.15
CA CYS A 397 -3.47 60.79 -7.08
C CYS A 397 -4.68 61.51 -6.49
N LEU A 398 -4.50 62.79 -6.17
CA LEU A 398 -5.59 63.65 -5.75
C LEU A 398 -6.59 63.83 -6.89
N THR A 399 -7.82 63.33 -6.72
CA THR A 399 -8.85 63.42 -7.75
C THR A 399 -9.50 64.80 -7.68
N LEU A 400 -9.35 65.58 -8.75
CA LEU A 400 -9.92 66.92 -8.84
C LEU A 400 -11.24 66.83 -9.63
N ILE A 401 -12.35 67.24 -9.03
CA ILE A 401 -13.65 67.35 -9.70
C ILE A 401 -13.85 68.81 -10.13
N PRO A 402 -14.26 69.08 -11.39
CA PRO A 402 -14.54 70.43 -11.85
C PRO A 402 -15.68 71.06 -11.03
N TYR A 403 -15.45 72.26 -10.49
CA TYR A 403 -16.45 72.98 -9.73
C TYR A 403 -17.31 73.86 -10.64
N ARG A 404 -18.52 73.38 -10.94
CA ARG A 404 -19.49 74.07 -11.81
C ARG A 404 -18.88 74.38 -13.20
N GLU A 405 -19.36 75.43 -13.88
CA GLU A 405 -18.88 75.87 -15.20
C GLU A 405 -17.72 76.89 -15.12
N ALA A 406 -17.17 77.14 -13.93
CA ALA A 406 -16.27 78.28 -13.69
C ALA A 406 -14.80 78.04 -14.08
N GLY A 407 -14.45 76.86 -14.60
CA GLY A 407 -13.09 76.56 -15.07
C GLY A 407 -12.06 76.25 -13.99
N PHE A 408 -12.47 76.10 -12.72
CA PHE A 408 -11.59 75.69 -11.61
C PHE A 408 -12.01 74.32 -11.07
N SER A 409 -11.06 73.44 -10.81
CA SER A 409 -11.32 72.12 -10.23
C SER A 409 -11.07 72.15 -8.71
N ILE A 410 -11.95 71.52 -7.94
CA ILE A 410 -11.81 71.35 -6.49
C ILE A 410 -11.38 69.92 -6.16
N LEU A 411 -10.66 69.77 -5.05
CA LEU A 411 -10.28 68.47 -4.53
C LEU A 411 -11.51 67.70 -4.04
N SER A 412 -11.71 66.48 -4.54
CA SER A 412 -12.75 65.55 -4.07
C SER A 412 -12.25 64.61 -3.00
#